data_AF-A0A8J6MRH2-F1
#
_entry.id   AF-A0A8J6MRH2-F1
#
_cell.length_a   1.000
_cell.length_b   1.000
_cell.length_c   1.000
_cell.angle_alpha   90.00
_cell.angle_beta   90.00
_cell.angle_gamma   90.00
#
_symmetry.space_group_name_H-M   'P 1'
#
loop_
_entity.id
_entity.type
_entity.pdbx_description
1 polymer ?
#
loop_
_entity_poly.entity_id
_entity_poly.type
_entity_poly.pdbx_seq_one_letter_code
_entity_poly.pdbx_strand_id
1 'polypeptide(L)'
;MPFDYVIKRGDTLYRIARQNGIMLRELISANPQFTEIDTIYPGQIIRIPERTLRRYIIQQGDTLYNIGRRFKISLEDLLRANSGLDPRRLRIGTLIVLPPSRGMDVVGPAFPYGYTELREDMGLLKQRYPFLQMEVIGQSVMGKDLLAAKLGRGTRRLHVNAAMHANEWITAAVLMKLFEDCCEAYATGKMLRGRPVGKLLETTSLWVVPMINPDGVELVQEGITPQHPYYAQLLQWNNDSYDFSGWKANIRGVDLNDQFPAHWEEEKERRGVAGPGPRDYPGDAPLTEPEAKALADYTIASNFQMVIALHTQGQEIYYTYRGLEPPESAQWAERFAQVSFYRPVPNIESDAGYKDWFIQEYRRPGFTIESGLGVNPLPVSQFPEIYRQVSEIVLEALES
;
A
#
# COMPACT_ATOMS: atom_id res chain seq x y z
N MET A 1 -3.00 26.09 21.33
CA MET A 1 -2.29 27.25 20.76
C MET A 1 -1.56 26.84 19.49
N PRO A 2 -1.65 27.64 18.42
CA PRO A 2 -0.96 27.38 17.17
C PRO A 2 0.56 27.63 17.34
N PHE A 3 1.38 26.82 16.69
CA PHE A 3 2.85 26.91 16.78
C PHE A 3 3.49 26.60 15.43
N ASP A 4 4.76 26.97 15.29
CA ASP A 4 5.52 26.76 14.07
C ASP A 4 6.32 25.46 14.22
N TYR A 5 6.18 24.57 13.24
CA TYR A 5 6.86 23.29 13.19
C TYR A 5 7.89 23.32 12.06
N VAL A 6 9.13 22.92 12.37
CA VAL A 6 10.19 22.78 11.38
C VAL A 6 10.12 21.37 10.81
N ILE A 7 9.83 21.28 9.51
CA ILE A 7 9.73 20.01 8.77
C ILE A 7 11.06 19.26 8.88
N LYS A 8 10.98 17.97 9.21
CA LYS A 8 12.11 17.05 9.36
C LYS A 8 12.14 16.07 8.20
N ARG A 9 13.27 15.38 8.04
CA ARG A 9 13.38 14.27 7.09
C ARG A 9 12.38 13.18 7.48
N GLY A 10 11.67 12.64 6.48
CA GLY A 10 10.59 11.68 6.71
C GLY A 10 9.27 12.31 7.13
N ASP A 11 9.12 13.63 7.20
CA ASP A 11 7.81 14.22 7.39
C ASP A 11 6.98 14.23 6.10
N THR A 12 5.67 14.07 6.25
CA THR A 12 4.67 14.39 5.23
C THR A 12 3.62 15.31 5.85
N LEU A 13 2.87 16.09 5.05
CA LEU A 13 1.79 16.91 5.60
C LEU A 13 0.76 16.05 6.36
N TYR A 14 0.54 14.81 5.89
CA TYR A 14 -0.30 13.83 6.58
C TYR A 14 0.28 13.42 7.94
N ARG A 15 1.56 13.00 8.02
CA ARG A 15 2.23 12.65 9.29
C ARG A 15 2.18 13.81 10.27
N ILE A 16 2.49 15.02 9.79
CA ILE A 16 2.47 16.24 10.60
C ILE A 16 1.04 16.53 11.12
N ALA A 17 0.03 16.54 10.25
CA ALA A 17 -1.35 16.78 10.65
C ALA A 17 -1.81 15.74 11.70
N ARG A 18 -1.47 14.47 11.46
CA ARG A 18 -1.83 13.34 12.31
C ARG A 18 -1.16 13.41 13.68
N GLN A 19 0.15 13.61 13.74
CA GLN A 19 0.90 13.76 14.99
C GLN A 19 0.37 14.91 15.85
N ASN A 20 -0.17 15.94 15.21
CA ASN A 20 -0.75 17.10 15.87
C ASN A 20 -2.27 16.98 16.11
N GLY A 21 -2.89 15.86 15.75
CA GLY A 21 -4.30 15.58 15.97
C GLY A 21 -5.22 16.60 15.29
N ILE A 22 -4.87 17.04 14.08
CA ILE A 22 -5.64 17.94 13.22
C ILE A 22 -5.91 17.26 11.87
N MET A 23 -6.92 17.73 11.14
CA MET A 23 -7.16 17.22 9.79
C MET A 23 -6.12 17.80 8.83
N LEU A 24 -5.72 17.02 7.82
CA LEU A 24 -4.84 17.51 6.76
C LEU A 24 -5.37 18.80 6.13
N ARG A 25 -6.67 18.86 5.81
CA ARG A 25 -7.30 20.08 5.28
C ARG A 25 -7.17 21.29 6.21
N GLU A 26 -7.14 21.07 7.53
CA GLU A 26 -6.96 22.15 8.50
C GLU A 26 -5.51 22.64 8.48
N LEU A 27 -4.54 21.71 8.39
CA LEU A 27 -3.14 22.04 8.20
C LEU A 27 -2.92 22.82 6.90
N ILE A 28 -3.49 22.39 5.78
CA ILE A 28 -3.38 23.06 4.48
C ILE A 28 -4.07 24.41 4.48
N SER A 29 -5.25 24.52 5.09
CA SER A 29 -5.94 25.81 5.22
C SER A 29 -5.13 26.83 6.03
N ALA A 30 -4.35 26.36 7.01
CA ALA A 30 -3.44 27.21 7.78
C ALA A 30 -2.12 27.51 7.06
N ASN A 31 -1.83 26.80 5.98
CA ASN A 31 -0.61 26.92 5.18
C ASN A 31 -0.95 26.96 3.68
N PRO A 32 -1.60 28.03 3.19
CA PRO A 32 -2.08 28.12 1.80
C PRO A 32 -0.95 28.09 0.75
N GLN A 33 0.31 28.18 1.17
CA GLN A 33 1.49 27.97 0.32
C GLN A 33 1.73 26.49 -0.04
N PHE A 34 1.02 25.55 0.59
CA PHE A 34 1.07 24.13 0.28
C PHE A 34 -0.30 23.65 -0.21
N THR A 35 -0.31 22.69 -1.13
CA THR A 35 -1.47 21.91 -1.56
C THR A 35 -1.41 20.49 -0.99
N GLU A 36 -2.49 19.71 -1.17
CA GLU A 36 -2.52 18.31 -0.73
C GLU A 36 -1.45 17.44 -1.40
N ILE A 37 -0.97 17.80 -2.60
CA ILE A 37 -0.02 16.99 -3.39
C ILE A 37 1.39 17.56 -3.38
N ASP A 38 1.64 18.63 -2.64
CA ASP A 38 2.94 19.30 -2.66
C ASP A 38 4.00 18.47 -1.95
N THR A 39 5.19 18.42 -2.57
CA THR A 39 6.38 17.89 -1.92
C THR A 39 6.90 18.90 -0.91
N ILE A 40 7.10 18.46 0.33
CA ILE A 40 7.70 19.27 1.40
C ILE A 40 9.16 18.88 1.63
N TYR A 41 9.96 19.82 2.11
CA TYR A 41 11.40 19.67 2.30
C TYR A 41 11.81 19.94 3.75
N PRO A 42 12.78 19.18 4.30
CA PRO A 42 13.32 19.44 5.63
C PRO A 42 13.83 20.88 5.78
N GLY A 43 13.56 21.49 6.94
CA GLY A 43 13.90 22.88 7.24
C GLY A 43 12.82 23.89 6.86
N GLN A 44 11.84 23.52 6.02
CA GLN A 44 10.66 24.37 5.79
C GLN A 44 9.84 24.52 7.08
N ILE A 45 9.23 25.69 7.26
CA ILE A 45 8.34 25.94 8.39
C ILE A 45 6.90 25.72 7.95
N ILE A 46 6.18 24.96 8.76
CA ILE A 46 4.74 24.78 8.63
C ILE A 46 4.04 25.24 9.90
N ARG A 47 2.97 26.02 9.72
CA ARG A 47 2.14 26.53 10.81
C ARG A 47 1.17 25.45 11.24
N ILE A 48 1.33 24.91 12.45
CA ILE A 48 0.34 24.02 13.04
C ILE A 48 -0.79 24.89 13.59
N PRO A 49 -2.02 24.83 13.03
CA PRO A 49 -3.14 25.58 13.56
C PRO A 49 -3.50 25.10 14.96
N GLU A 50 -4.22 25.94 15.69
CA GLU A 50 -4.84 25.48 16.92
C GLU A 50 -5.82 24.36 16.60
N ARG A 51 -5.75 23.27 17.35
CA ARG A 51 -6.70 22.17 17.22
C ARG A 51 -8.12 22.70 17.46
N THR A 52 -8.85 22.94 16.38
CA THR A 52 -10.26 23.28 16.43
C THR A 52 -11.02 22.05 16.90
N LEU A 53 -11.32 22.00 18.20
CA LEU A 53 -12.31 21.08 18.73
C LEU A 53 -13.65 21.46 18.12
N ARG A 54 -13.99 20.85 17.00
CA ARG A 54 -15.34 20.97 16.43
C ARG A 54 -16.29 20.47 17.50
N ARG A 55 -17.32 21.25 17.78
CA ARG A 55 -18.32 20.92 18.80
C ARG A 55 -19.67 20.80 18.13
N TYR A 56 -20.47 19.87 18.61
CA TYR A 56 -21.83 19.65 18.13
C TYR A 56 -22.78 19.62 19.32
N ILE A 57 -23.93 20.27 19.17
CA ILE A 57 -24.98 20.26 20.18
C ILE A 57 -25.96 19.16 19.78
N ILE A 58 -26.17 18.17 20.64
CA ILE A 58 -27.12 17.07 20.41
C ILE A 58 -28.52 17.65 20.20
N GLN A 59 -29.12 17.32 19.06
CA GLN A 59 -30.47 17.72 18.66
C GLN A 59 -31.47 16.60 18.95
N GLN A 60 -32.76 16.92 18.84
CA GLN A 60 -33.82 15.93 18.95
C GLN A 60 -33.70 14.88 17.82
N GLY A 61 -33.75 13.60 18.17
CA GLY A 61 -33.64 12.49 17.21
C GLY A 61 -32.20 12.07 16.87
N ASP A 62 -31.20 12.73 17.46
CA ASP A 62 -29.81 12.34 17.28
C ASP A 62 -29.45 11.03 18.00
N THR A 63 -28.57 10.28 17.36
CA THR A 63 -27.84 9.15 17.94
C THR A 63 -26.36 9.38 17.67
N LEU A 64 -25.45 8.86 18.49
CA LEU A 64 -24.02 8.99 18.15
C LEU A 64 -23.68 8.32 16.82
N TYR A 65 -24.45 7.31 16.43
CA TYR A 65 -24.34 6.66 15.13
C TYR A 65 -24.68 7.61 13.97
N ASN A 66 -25.82 8.31 14.00
CA ASN A 66 -26.19 9.23 12.91
C ASN A 66 -25.34 10.52 12.91
N ILE A 67 -24.90 11.00 14.07
CA ILE A 67 -23.93 12.10 14.21
C ILE A 67 -22.60 11.67 13.60
N GLY A 68 -22.07 10.50 13.99
CA GLY A 68 -20.84 9.95 13.44
C GLY A 68 -20.91 9.81 11.92
N ARG A 69 -22.02 9.28 11.38
CA ARG A 69 -22.26 9.21 9.94
C ARG A 69 -22.27 10.60 9.29
N ARG A 70 -23.01 11.57 9.86
CA ARG A 70 -23.17 12.93 9.33
C ARG A 70 -21.82 13.66 9.24
N PHE A 71 -20.99 13.50 10.25
CA PHE A 71 -19.69 14.18 10.35
C PHE A 71 -18.51 13.32 9.89
N LYS A 72 -18.75 12.10 9.38
CA LYS A 72 -17.72 11.16 8.93
C LYS A 72 -16.69 10.89 10.04
N ILE A 73 -17.20 10.49 11.20
CA ILE A 73 -16.45 10.18 12.42
C ILE A 73 -16.93 8.82 12.92
N SER A 74 -16.00 7.93 13.25
CA SER A 74 -16.35 6.61 13.80
C SER A 74 -17.04 6.78 15.15
N LEU A 75 -17.98 5.89 15.49
CA LEU A 75 -18.64 5.92 16.80
C LEU A 75 -17.62 5.81 17.94
N GLU A 76 -16.57 5.03 17.75
CA GLU A 76 -15.50 4.87 18.74
C GLU A 76 -14.69 6.14 18.92
N ASP A 77 -14.28 6.82 17.84
CA ASP A 77 -13.56 8.10 17.96
C ASP A 77 -14.46 9.15 18.61
N LEU A 78 -15.76 9.15 18.29
CA LEU A 78 -16.75 10.02 18.92
C LEU A 78 -16.87 9.73 20.42
N LEU A 79 -16.93 8.45 20.83
CA LEU A 79 -16.98 8.05 22.25
C LEU A 79 -15.66 8.33 22.98
N ARG A 80 -14.51 8.09 22.35
CA ARG A 80 -13.18 8.34 22.90
C ARG A 80 -12.96 9.83 23.14
N ALA A 81 -13.40 10.67 22.21
CA ALA A 81 -13.38 12.13 22.37
C ALA A 81 -14.38 12.65 23.42
N ASN A 82 -15.36 11.83 23.80
CA ASN A 82 -16.42 12.16 24.76
C ASN A 82 -16.55 11.07 25.83
N SER A 83 -15.44 10.73 26.50
CA SER A 83 -15.32 9.56 27.39
C SER A 83 -16.30 9.53 28.59
N GLY A 84 -17.05 10.61 28.85
CA GLY A 84 -18.12 10.68 29.86
C GLY A 84 -19.55 10.57 29.30
N LEU A 85 -19.71 10.38 27.99
CA LEU A 85 -21.01 10.36 27.32
C LEU A 85 -21.56 8.92 27.27
N ASP A 86 -22.76 8.70 27.79
CA ASP A 86 -23.47 7.42 27.64
C ASP A 86 -24.25 7.41 26.31
N PRO A 87 -23.85 6.57 25.32
CA PRO A 87 -24.53 6.49 24.01
C PRO A 87 -26.01 6.11 24.09
N ARG A 88 -26.46 5.49 25.18
CA ARG A 88 -27.86 5.10 25.38
C ARG A 88 -28.70 6.17 26.07
N ARG A 89 -28.08 7.26 26.53
CA ARG A 89 -28.72 8.34 27.32
C ARG A 89 -28.29 9.73 26.85
N LEU A 90 -28.37 9.96 25.55
CA LEU A 90 -28.08 11.27 24.97
C LEU A 90 -29.11 12.30 25.42
N ARG A 91 -28.63 13.41 25.97
CA ARG A 91 -29.48 14.55 26.35
C ARG A 91 -29.42 15.61 25.27
N ILE A 92 -30.58 16.03 24.78
CA ILE A 92 -30.72 17.17 23.87
C ILE A 92 -30.08 18.41 24.53
N GLY A 93 -29.35 19.20 23.74
CA GLY A 93 -28.60 20.37 24.22
C GLY A 93 -27.20 20.05 24.75
N THR A 94 -26.81 18.77 24.88
CA THR A 94 -25.45 18.40 25.29
C THR A 94 -24.45 18.76 24.21
N LEU A 95 -23.41 19.48 24.60
CA LEU A 95 -22.28 19.76 23.74
C LEU A 95 -21.33 18.56 23.73
N ILE A 96 -21.07 18.00 22.56
CA ILE A 96 -20.08 16.93 22.36
C ILE A 96 -18.94 17.43 21.48
N VAL A 97 -17.75 16.89 21.72
CA VAL A 97 -16.55 17.10 20.90
C VAL A 97 -16.63 16.18 19.69
N LEU A 98 -16.58 16.77 18.49
CA LEU A 98 -16.32 16.05 17.26
C LEU A 98 -14.78 15.98 17.09
N PRO A 99 -14.16 14.81 17.20
CA PRO A 99 -12.74 14.67 16.85
C PRO A 99 -12.52 15.03 15.37
N PRO A 100 -11.27 15.30 14.95
CA PRO A 100 -10.92 15.48 13.56
C PRO A 100 -11.58 14.40 12.69
N SER A 101 -12.45 14.79 11.76
CA SER A 101 -13.01 13.87 10.78
C SER A 101 -11.89 13.51 9.80
N ARG A 102 -11.62 12.22 9.61
CA ARG A 102 -10.50 11.72 8.79
C ARG A 102 -10.58 12.07 7.29
N GLY A 103 -11.54 12.88 6.84
CA GLY A 103 -12.04 12.74 5.46
C GLY A 103 -12.87 11.45 5.36
N MET A 104 -13.43 11.12 4.18
CA MET A 104 -14.15 9.84 4.03
C MET A 104 -13.22 8.63 3.95
N ASP A 105 -11.94 8.88 3.66
CA ASP A 105 -10.98 7.89 3.21
C ASP A 105 -9.95 7.66 4.32
N VAL A 106 -9.70 6.40 4.65
CA VAL A 106 -8.66 5.94 5.56
C VAL A 106 -7.30 6.10 4.89
N VAL A 107 -7.20 5.74 3.61
CA VAL A 107 -5.95 5.80 2.84
C VAL A 107 -5.84 7.14 2.12
N GLY A 108 -4.85 7.95 2.51
CA GLY A 108 -4.59 9.27 1.95
C GLY A 108 -3.70 9.22 0.70
N PRO A 109 -4.20 9.53 -0.50
CA PRO A 109 -3.45 9.37 -1.76
C PRO A 109 -2.41 10.45 -2.05
N ALA A 110 -2.30 11.47 -1.21
CA ALA A 110 -1.63 12.72 -1.55
C ALA A 110 -0.19 12.84 -1.00
N PHE A 111 0.37 11.79 -0.38
CA PHE A 111 1.70 11.81 0.25
C PHE A 111 2.47 10.50 0.07
N PRO A 112 3.80 10.52 0.32
CA PRO A 112 4.57 9.31 0.52
C PRO A 112 3.91 8.35 1.51
N TYR A 113 3.69 7.11 1.07
CA TYR A 113 3.01 6.06 1.84
C TYR A 113 4.04 5.06 2.34
N GLY A 114 4.33 5.09 3.65
CA GLY A 114 5.33 4.26 4.29
C GLY A 114 4.72 3.19 5.18
N TYR A 115 5.59 2.45 5.88
CA TYR A 115 5.15 1.37 6.76
C TYR A 115 4.29 1.85 7.93
N THR A 116 4.61 3.03 8.48
CA THR A 116 3.83 3.65 9.56
C THR A 116 2.39 3.89 9.11
N GLU A 117 2.19 4.50 7.94
CA GLU A 117 0.86 4.71 7.36
C GLU A 117 0.14 3.39 7.13
N LEU A 118 0.80 2.41 6.52
CA LEU A 118 0.22 1.08 6.26
C LEU A 118 -0.33 0.44 7.53
N ARG A 119 0.50 0.32 8.57
CA ARG A 119 0.11 -0.35 9.82
C ARG A 119 -1.08 0.34 10.47
N GLU A 120 -1.05 1.66 10.47
CA GLU A 120 -2.13 2.47 11.00
C GLU A 120 -3.42 2.27 10.20
N ASP A 121 -3.37 2.40 8.87
CA ASP A 121 -4.52 2.27 7.98
C ASP A 121 -5.13 0.88 8.04
N MET A 122 -4.32 -0.18 8.11
CA MET A 122 -4.79 -1.55 8.32
C MET A 122 -5.56 -1.68 9.64
N GLY A 123 -5.05 -1.10 10.74
CA GLY A 123 -5.77 -1.07 12.01
C GLY A 123 -7.11 -0.33 11.92
N LEU A 124 -7.13 0.79 11.21
CA LEU A 124 -8.35 1.59 11.00
C LEU A 124 -9.37 0.87 10.11
N LEU A 125 -8.92 0.21 9.03
CA LEU A 125 -9.76 -0.60 8.17
C LEU A 125 -10.36 -1.77 8.94
N LYS A 126 -9.60 -2.45 9.80
CA LYS A 126 -10.11 -3.54 10.64
C LYS A 126 -11.19 -3.06 11.60
N GLN A 127 -11.00 -1.89 12.22
CA GLN A 127 -12.01 -1.27 13.09
C GLN A 127 -13.28 -0.90 12.32
N ARG A 128 -13.13 -0.28 11.13
CA ARG A 128 -14.25 0.17 10.29
C ARG A 128 -15.00 -0.98 9.63
N TYR A 129 -14.29 -2.04 9.27
CA TYR A 129 -14.80 -3.21 8.55
C TYR A 129 -14.43 -4.49 9.31
N PRO A 130 -15.14 -4.82 10.41
CA PRO A 130 -14.78 -5.95 11.28
C PRO A 130 -14.76 -7.31 10.58
N PHE A 131 -15.46 -7.45 9.45
CA PHE A 131 -15.48 -8.65 8.61
C PHE A 131 -14.16 -8.95 7.89
N LEU A 132 -13.23 -7.98 7.80
CA LEU A 132 -11.92 -8.19 7.20
C LEU A 132 -11.14 -9.25 7.97
N GLN A 133 -10.53 -10.18 7.25
CA GLN A 133 -9.55 -11.10 7.84
C GLN A 133 -8.17 -10.48 7.63
N MET A 134 -7.39 -10.36 8.70
CA MET A 134 -6.04 -9.78 8.65
C MET A 134 -5.10 -10.69 9.41
N GLU A 135 -3.88 -10.83 8.91
CA GLU A 135 -2.85 -11.66 9.50
C GLU A 135 -1.45 -11.07 9.24
N VAL A 136 -0.50 -11.49 10.07
CA VAL A 136 0.92 -11.24 9.85
C VAL A 136 1.49 -12.49 9.19
N ILE A 137 2.05 -12.35 7.99
CA ILE A 137 2.56 -13.50 7.21
C ILE A 137 4.05 -13.77 7.46
N GLY A 138 4.73 -12.83 8.13
CA GLY A 138 6.14 -12.90 8.45
C GLY A 138 6.63 -11.54 8.93
N GLN A 139 7.95 -11.39 9.03
CA GLN A 139 8.58 -10.13 9.42
C GLN A 139 9.71 -9.81 8.45
N SER A 140 9.95 -8.52 8.25
CA SER A 140 11.11 -8.03 7.51
C SER A 140 12.42 -8.28 8.26
N VAL A 141 13.55 -7.99 7.62
CA VAL A 141 14.87 -8.06 8.25
C VAL A 141 14.96 -7.26 9.56
N MET A 142 14.36 -6.06 9.62
CA MET A 142 14.34 -5.21 10.82
C MET A 142 13.19 -5.54 11.78
N GLY A 143 12.45 -6.64 11.55
CA GLY A 143 11.40 -7.11 12.44
C GLY A 143 10.05 -6.40 12.28
N LYS A 144 9.81 -5.73 11.14
CA LYS A 144 8.50 -5.13 10.83
C LYS A 144 7.56 -6.22 10.32
N ASP A 145 6.35 -6.29 10.88
CA ASP A 145 5.33 -7.25 10.47
C ASP A 145 4.92 -7.04 9.00
N LEU A 146 4.90 -8.11 8.21
CA LEU A 146 4.37 -8.16 6.85
C LEU A 146 2.87 -8.43 6.93
N LEU A 147 2.07 -7.39 6.69
CA LEU A 147 0.63 -7.43 6.92
C LEU A 147 -0.10 -7.93 5.67
N ALA A 148 -1.00 -8.88 5.85
CA ALA A 148 -1.92 -9.35 4.82
C ALA A 148 -3.38 -9.10 5.23
N ALA A 149 -4.25 -8.93 4.24
CA ALA A 149 -5.68 -8.86 4.44
C ALA A 149 -6.46 -9.61 3.36
N LYS A 150 -7.63 -10.11 3.75
CA LYS A 150 -8.58 -10.78 2.87
C LYS A 150 -9.96 -10.15 2.97
N LEU A 151 -10.55 -9.93 1.81
CA LEU A 151 -11.91 -9.46 1.62
C LEU A 151 -12.71 -10.46 0.76
N GLY A 152 -13.98 -10.67 1.12
CA GLY A 152 -14.88 -11.56 0.38
C GLY A 152 -14.90 -13.01 0.87
N ARG A 153 -15.83 -13.78 0.31
CA ARG A 153 -16.11 -15.17 0.67
C ARG A 153 -15.93 -16.14 -0.50
N GLY A 154 -15.62 -15.61 -1.68
CA GLY A 154 -15.36 -16.38 -2.88
C GLY A 154 -14.30 -17.46 -2.72
N THR A 155 -14.55 -18.62 -3.33
CA THR A 155 -13.66 -19.77 -3.30
C THR A 155 -12.48 -19.62 -4.25
N ARG A 156 -12.64 -18.88 -5.36
CA ARG A 156 -11.52 -18.41 -6.18
C ARG A 156 -10.80 -17.32 -5.39
N ARG A 157 -9.47 -17.37 -5.35
CA ARG A 157 -8.61 -16.48 -4.56
C ARG A 157 -7.71 -15.72 -5.52
N LEU A 158 -7.95 -14.42 -5.63
CA LEU A 158 -7.09 -13.47 -6.31
C LEU A 158 -6.13 -12.88 -5.28
N HIS A 159 -4.84 -13.01 -5.53
CA HIS A 159 -3.83 -12.35 -4.71
C HIS A 159 -3.22 -11.15 -5.42
N VAL A 160 -3.08 -10.03 -4.72
CA VAL A 160 -2.40 -8.83 -5.18
C VAL A 160 -1.36 -8.41 -4.16
N ASN A 161 -0.11 -8.19 -4.57
CA ASN A 161 0.94 -7.64 -3.71
C ASN A 161 1.59 -6.41 -4.32
N ALA A 162 2.29 -5.64 -3.49
CA ALA A 162 2.89 -4.36 -3.87
C ALA A 162 4.15 -4.06 -3.06
N ALA A 163 4.90 -3.06 -3.51
CA ALA A 163 6.12 -2.54 -2.90
C ALA A 163 7.13 -3.64 -2.51
N MET A 164 7.40 -4.53 -3.47
CA MET A 164 8.52 -5.47 -3.39
C MET A 164 9.85 -4.76 -3.62
N HIS A 165 9.88 -3.82 -4.55
CA HIS A 165 10.96 -2.86 -4.68
C HIS A 165 10.69 -1.61 -3.82
N ALA A 166 11.71 -1.17 -3.11
CA ALA A 166 11.65 -0.08 -2.13
C ALA A 166 11.22 1.27 -2.72
N ASN A 167 11.77 1.64 -3.88
CA ASN A 167 11.45 2.89 -4.56
C ASN A 167 10.13 2.87 -5.35
N GLU A 168 9.41 1.74 -5.35
CA GLU A 168 8.10 1.57 -5.99
C GLU A 168 6.96 1.65 -4.96
N TRP A 169 7.20 2.32 -3.83
CA TRP A 169 6.30 2.41 -2.68
C TRP A 169 4.89 2.95 -3.00
N ILE A 170 4.72 3.69 -4.11
CA ILE A 170 3.41 4.20 -4.55
C ILE A 170 2.42 3.06 -4.85
N THR A 171 2.91 1.88 -5.21
CA THR A 171 2.09 0.68 -5.44
C THR A 171 1.36 0.24 -4.17
N ALA A 172 1.99 0.37 -2.99
CA ALA A 172 1.37 0.07 -1.71
C ALA A 172 0.18 1.01 -1.42
N ALA A 173 0.37 2.30 -1.69
CA ALA A 173 -0.67 3.32 -1.53
C ALA A 173 -1.89 3.02 -2.44
N VAL A 174 -1.62 2.69 -3.70
CA VAL A 174 -2.63 2.37 -4.70
C VAL A 174 -3.42 1.12 -4.29
N LEU A 175 -2.72 0.07 -3.87
CA LEU A 175 -3.35 -1.18 -3.44
C LEU A 175 -4.19 -0.97 -2.17
N MET A 176 -3.68 -0.21 -1.20
CA MET A 176 -4.42 0.11 0.03
C MET A 176 -5.68 0.93 -0.26
N LYS A 177 -5.60 1.93 -1.14
CA LYS A 177 -6.76 2.75 -1.51
C LYS A 177 -7.83 1.92 -2.22
N LEU A 178 -7.41 1.06 -3.15
CA LEU A 178 -8.32 0.13 -3.82
C LEU A 178 -8.98 -0.81 -2.82
N PHE A 179 -8.19 -1.34 -1.88
CA PHE A 179 -8.70 -2.25 -0.86
C PHE A 179 -9.75 -1.57 0.03
N GLU A 180 -9.53 -0.32 0.44
CA GLU A 180 -10.54 0.48 1.14
C GLU A 180 -11.83 0.64 0.32
N ASP A 181 -11.72 1.03 -0.95
CA ASP A 181 -12.87 1.25 -1.82
C ASP A 181 -13.67 -0.05 -2.03
N CYS A 182 -12.97 -1.18 -2.18
CA CYS A 182 -13.59 -2.50 -2.21
C CYS A 182 -14.30 -2.84 -0.89
N CYS A 183 -13.73 -2.48 0.26
CA CYS A 183 -14.37 -2.67 1.57
C CYS A 183 -15.64 -1.83 1.70
N GLU A 184 -15.63 -0.56 1.29
CA GLU A 184 -16.82 0.28 1.30
C GLU A 184 -17.90 -0.29 0.37
N ALA A 185 -17.52 -0.66 -0.86
CA ALA A 185 -18.44 -1.23 -1.84
C ALA A 185 -19.06 -2.53 -1.32
N TYR A 186 -18.27 -3.41 -0.71
CA TYR A 186 -18.74 -4.65 -0.08
C TYR A 186 -19.70 -4.38 1.09
N ALA A 187 -19.36 -3.43 1.97
CA ALA A 187 -20.16 -3.12 3.15
C ALA A 187 -21.48 -2.41 2.83
N THR A 188 -21.51 -1.62 1.76
CA THR A 188 -22.65 -0.74 1.42
C THR A 188 -23.49 -1.24 0.25
N GLY A 189 -22.99 -2.22 -0.51
CA GLY A 189 -23.61 -2.70 -1.74
C GLY A 189 -23.52 -1.70 -2.91
N LYS A 190 -22.70 -0.64 -2.78
CA LYS A 190 -22.46 0.31 -3.87
C LYS A 190 -21.65 -0.34 -5.00
N MET A 191 -21.82 0.19 -6.20
CA MET A 191 -20.93 -0.12 -7.31
C MET A 191 -19.60 0.62 -7.14
N LEU A 192 -18.50 -0.05 -7.48
CA LEU A 192 -17.19 0.56 -7.61
C LEU A 192 -16.82 0.53 -9.09
N ARG A 193 -16.64 1.71 -9.68
CA ARG A 193 -16.31 1.86 -11.12
C ARG A 193 -17.27 1.10 -12.04
N GLY A 194 -18.58 1.18 -11.73
CA GLY A 194 -19.63 0.50 -12.48
C GLY A 194 -19.79 -1.00 -12.18
N ARG A 195 -18.91 -1.59 -11.35
CA ARG A 195 -18.92 -3.04 -11.06
C ARG A 195 -19.54 -3.36 -9.70
N PRO A 196 -20.34 -4.44 -9.60
CA PRO A 196 -20.97 -4.86 -8.36
C PRO A 196 -20.00 -5.66 -7.48
N VAL A 197 -18.99 -5.00 -6.90
CA VAL A 197 -17.91 -5.63 -6.12
C VAL A 197 -18.41 -6.59 -5.04
N GLY A 198 -19.53 -6.27 -4.38
CA GLY A 198 -20.20 -7.17 -3.45
C GLY A 198 -20.43 -8.57 -4.01
N LYS A 199 -20.98 -8.66 -5.23
CA LYS A 199 -21.26 -9.92 -5.94
C LYS A 199 -19.99 -10.61 -6.42
N LEU A 200 -19.02 -9.83 -6.93
CA LEU A 200 -17.74 -10.39 -7.37
C LEU A 200 -17.01 -11.07 -6.20
N LEU A 201 -17.10 -10.48 -5.00
CA LEU A 201 -16.49 -11.00 -3.79
C LEU A 201 -17.20 -12.24 -3.20
N GLU A 202 -18.37 -12.61 -3.72
CA GLU A 202 -19.06 -13.87 -3.41
C GLU A 202 -18.46 -15.06 -4.18
N THR A 203 -17.86 -14.83 -5.35
CA THR A 203 -17.24 -15.87 -6.20
C THR A 203 -15.71 -15.84 -6.11
N THR A 204 -15.11 -14.65 -6.05
CA THR A 204 -13.66 -14.44 -5.96
C THR A 204 -13.31 -13.62 -4.71
N SER A 205 -12.57 -14.18 -3.75
CA SER A 205 -12.01 -13.41 -2.64
C SER A 205 -10.72 -12.67 -3.05
N LEU A 206 -10.57 -11.43 -2.56
CA LEU A 206 -9.41 -10.59 -2.77
C LEU A 206 -8.45 -10.71 -1.57
N TRP A 207 -7.21 -11.09 -1.82
CA TRP A 207 -6.15 -11.28 -0.83
C TRP A 207 -5.00 -10.32 -1.12
N VAL A 208 -4.71 -9.39 -0.22
CA VAL A 208 -3.70 -8.36 -0.42
C VAL A 208 -2.53 -8.51 0.53
N VAL A 209 -1.32 -8.26 0.04
CA VAL A 209 -0.12 -8.00 0.85
C VAL A 209 0.44 -6.65 0.40
N PRO A 210 0.07 -5.53 1.07
CA PRO A 210 0.28 -4.21 0.50
C PRO A 210 1.74 -3.73 0.44
N MET A 211 2.62 -4.27 1.27
CA MET A 211 4.01 -3.86 1.31
C MET A 211 4.89 -5.04 1.70
N ILE A 212 5.63 -5.55 0.72
CA ILE A 212 6.56 -6.67 0.91
C ILE A 212 7.90 -6.18 1.48
N ASN A 213 8.35 -4.98 1.14
CA ASN A 213 9.65 -4.44 1.53
C ASN A 213 9.54 -3.21 2.46
N PRO A 214 8.99 -3.34 3.68
CA PRO A 214 8.77 -2.19 4.55
C PRO A 214 10.07 -1.52 5.02
N ASP A 215 11.18 -2.25 5.09
CA ASP A 215 12.47 -1.68 5.48
C ASP A 215 13.11 -0.86 4.36
N GLY A 216 13.09 -1.38 3.13
CA GLY A 216 13.57 -0.64 1.97
C GLY A 216 12.71 0.59 1.68
N VAL A 217 11.38 0.49 1.80
CA VAL A 217 10.48 1.65 1.62
C VAL A 217 10.79 2.75 2.63
N GLU A 218 10.99 2.39 3.91
CA GLU A 218 11.38 3.35 4.95
C GLU A 218 12.75 3.97 4.66
N LEU A 219 13.73 3.17 4.20
CA LEU A 219 15.04 3.67 3.76
C LEU A 219 14.92 4.72 2.65
N VAL A 220 14.10 4.46 1.62
CA VAL A 220 13.88 5.38 0.51
C VAL A 220 13.25 6.71 0.98
N GLN A 221 12.26 6.65 1.86
CA GLN A 221 11.50 7.82 2.29
C GLN A 221 12.18 8.63 3.41
N GLU A 222 12.82 7.93 4.35
CA GLU A 222 13.30 8.52 5.61
C GLU A 222 14.83 8.55 5.69
N GLY A 223 15.51 7.71 4.92
CA GLY A 223 16.96 7.56 4.97
C GLY A 223 17.44 6.86 6.25
N ILE A 224 18.66 7.18 6.66
CA ILE A 224 19.33 6.57 7.81
C ILE A 224 19.93 7.62 8.73
N THR A 225 20.06 7.25 10.00
CA THR A 225 20.82 7.97 11.03
C THR A 225 22.00 7.12 11.48
N PRO A 226 23.03 7.69 12.15
CA PRO A 226 24.17 6.91 12.66
C PRO A 226 23.81 5.77 13.61
N GLN A 227 22.58 5.76 14.16
CA GLN A 227 22.07 4.69 15.02
C GLN A 227 21.44 3.53 14.23
N HIS A 228 21.28 3.67 12.92
CA HIS A 228 20.68 2.64 12.07
C HIS A 228 21.56 1.37 12.07
N PRO A 229 21.00 0.16 12.26
CA PRO A 229 21.80 -1.07 12.39
C PRO A 229 22.70 -1.38 11.19
N TYR A 230 22.29 -0.96 9.99
CA TYR A 230 23.02 -1.14 8.74
C TYR A 230 23.69 0.14 8.23
N TYR A 231 23.88 1.16 9.09
CA TYR A 231 24.33 2.50 8.66
C TYR A 231 25.59 2.47 7.79
N ALA A 232 26.63 1.77 8.23
CA ALA A 232 27.91 1.69 7.50
C ALA A 232 27.76 0.95 6.17
N GLN A 233 27.08 -0.19 6.16
CA GLN A 233 26.87 -1.00 4.97
C GLN A 233 26.03 -0.26 3.93
N LEU A 234 24.93 0.37 4.34
CA LEU A 234 24.05 1.11 3.44
C LEU A 234 24.77 2.30 2.79
N LEU A 235 25.58 3.06 3.54
CA LEU A 235 26.40 4.12 2.94
C LEU A 235 27.44 3.55 1.98
N GLN A 236 28.15 2.49 2.37
CA GLN A 236 29.14 1.85 1.50
C GLN A 236 28.51 1.36 0.19
N TRP A 237 27.38 0.65 0.27
CA TRP A 237 26.66 0.14 -0.88
C TRP A 237 26.03 1.24 -1.74
N ASN A 238 25.74 2.41 -1.14
CA ASN A 238 25.19 3.56 -1.81
C ASN A 238 26.25 4.63 -2.17
N ASN A 239 27.53 4.25 -2.28
CA ASN A 239 28.65 5.14 -2.64
C ASN A 239 28.74 6.41 -1.76
N ASP A 240 28.62 6.23 -0.45
CA ASP A 240 28.60 7.28 0.58
C ASP A 240 27.48 8.33 0.41
N SER A 241 26.50 8.05 -0.46
CA SER A 241 25.34 8.90 -0.67
C SER A 241 24.29 8.70 0.41
N TYR A 242 23.76 9.81 0.92
CA TYR A 242 22.58 9.84 1.80
C TYR A 242 21.27 9.90 1.04
N ASP A 243 21.31 10.02 -0.29
CA ASP A 243 20.15 9.93 -1.15
C ASP A 243 19.90 8.46 -1.52
N PHE A 244 18.88 7.88 -0.91
CA PHE A 244 18.43 6.51 -1.13
C PHE A 244 17.23 6.43 -2.08
N SER A 245 16.85 7.52 -2.76
CA SER A 245 15.67 7.53 -3.64
C SER A 245 15.72 6.47 -4.75
N GLY A 246 16.92 6.12 -5.22
CA GLY A 246 17.15 5.07 -6.21
C GLY A 246 17.21 3.64 -5.66
N TRP A 247 17.10 3.44 -4.34
CA TRP A 247 17.23 2.13 -3.69
C TRP A 247 16.02 1.24 -4.02
N LYS A 248 16.27 0.08 -4.61
CA LYS A 248 15.28 -0.91 -5.06
C LYS A 248 15.22 -2.12 -4.12
N ALA A 249 16.39 -2.58 -3.67
CA ALA A 249 16.56 -3.76 -2.84
C ALA A 249 15.92 -3.66 -1.44
N ASN A 250 15.93 -4.75 -0.66
CA ASN A 250 15.62 -4.71 0.77
C ASN A 250 16.76 -4.03 1.57
N ILE A 251 16.62 -4.01 2.90
CA ILE A 251 17.60 -3.33 3.78
C ILE A 251 18.98 -3.99 3.81
N ARG A 252 19.07 -5.27 3.41
CA ARG A 252 20.34 -5.99 3.28
C ARG A 252 20.96 -5.83 1.90
N GLY A 253 20.35 -5.07 1.01
CA GLY A 253 20.83 -4.86 -0.36
C GLY A 253 20.58 -6.05 -1.28
N VAL A 254 19.58 -6.89 -0.98
CA VAL A 254 19.14 -8.00 -1.83
C VAL A 254 17.86 -7.61 -2.57
N ASP A 255 17.81 -7.86 -3.87
CA ASP A 255 16.62 -7.67 -4.69
C ASP A 255 15.59 -8.77 -4.39
N LEU A 256 14.47 -8.39 -3.79
CA LEU A 256 13.43 -9.34 -3.38
C LEU A 256 12.75 -10.01 -4.58
N ASN A 257 12.72 -9.37 -5.75
CA ASN A 257 12.15 -9.97 -6.94
C ASN A 257 13.17 -10.80 -7.74
N ASP A 258 14.34 -11.06 -7.17
CA ASP A 258 15.31 -12.06 -7.65
C ASP A 258 15.53 -13.16 -6.59
N GLN A 259 14.58 -13.36 -5.67
CA GLN A 259 14.71 -14.31 -4.55
C GLN A 259 13.87 -15.58 -4.72
N PHE A 260 13.07 -15.72 -5.77
CA PHE A 260 12.19 -16.88 -5.93
C PHE A 260 12.89 -18.00 -6.74
N PRO A 261 12.62 -19.29 -6.45
CA PRO A 261 13.32 -20.42 -7.05
C PRO A 261 12.76 -20.76 -8.45
N ALA A 262 12.84 -19.81 -9.38
CA ALA A 262 12.49 -19.97 -10.78
C ALA A 262 13.74 -19.70 -11.63
N HIS A 263 14.50 -20.76 -11.93
CA HIS A 263 15.80 -20.63 -12.60
C HIS A 263 16.72 -19.58 -11.95
N TRP A 264 16.78 -19.58 -10.61
CA TRP A 264 17.49 -18.57 -9.82
C TRP A 264 19.00 -18.57 -10.10
N GLU A 265 19.62 -19.72 -10.28
CA GLU A 265 21.04 -19.84 -10.61
C GLU A 265 21.36 -19.15 -11.94
N GLU A 266 20.48 -19.29 -12.94
CA GLU A 266 20.61 -18.63 -14.24
C GLU A 266 20.42 -17.11 -14.12
N GLU A 267 19.44 -16.64 -13.31
CA GLU A 267 19.30 -15.21 -13.05
C GLU A 267 20.53 -14.65 -12.33
N LYS A 268 21.07 -15.38 -11.35
CA LYS A 268 22.25 -14.93 -10.62
C LYS A 268 23.46 -14.76 -11.51
N GLU A 269 23.68 -15.69 -12.44
CA GLU A 269 24.72 -15.55 -13.45
C GLU A 269 24.47 -14.35 -14.37
N ARG A 270 23.23 -14.17 -14.84
CA ARG A 270 22.83 -13.09 -15.74
C ARG A 270 22.94 -11.69 -15.12
N ARG A 271 22.58 -11.54 -13.84
CA ARG A 271 22.73 -10.28 -13.09
C ARG A 271 24.19 -9.87 -12.97
N GLY A 272 25.10 -10.82 -12.73
CA GLY A 272 26.54 -10.56 -12.66
C GLY A 272 26.96 -9.61 -11.54
N VAL A 273 26.11 -9.39 -10.53
CA VAL A 273 26.38 -8.49 -9.40
C VAL A 273 27.12 -9.23 -8.29
N ALA A 274 28.23 -8.67 -7.82
CA ALA A 274 29.16 -9.35 -6.92
C ALA A 274 28.69 -9.42 -5.45
N GLY A 275 27.72 -8.60 -5.04
CA GLY A 275 27.30 -8.53 -3.65
C GLY A 275 26.19 -7.50 -3.43
N PRO A 276 25.77 -7.30 -2.17
CA PRO A 276 24.63 -6.45 -1.86
C PRO A 276 24.80 -5.01 -2.31
N GLY A 277 23.68 -4.39 -2.67
CA GLY A 277 23.68 -3.08 -3.29
C GLY A 277 22.29 -2.47 -3.40
N PRO A 278 22.18 -1.30 -4.05
CA PRO A 278 20.90 -0.63 -4.22
C PRO A 278 19.92 -1.40 -5.11
N ARG A 279 20.37 -2.37 -5.92
CA ARG A 279 19.53 -3.15 -6.85
C ARG A 279 20.24 -4.40 -7.36
N ASP A 280 19.46 -5.31 -7.94
CA ASP A 280 19.88 -6.37 -8.86
C ASP A 280 20.80 -7.45 -8.26
N TYR A 281 21.13 -7.39 -6.96
CA TYR A 281 21.82 -8.47 -6.27
C TYR A 281 20.80 -9.53 -5.82
N PRO A 282 20.87 -10.77 -6.36
CA PRO A 282 19.85 -11.79 -6.14
C PRO A 282 20.01 -12.55 -4.82
N GLY A 283 21.04 -12.24 -4.02
CA GLY A 283 21.40 -12.98 -2.81
C GLY A 283 22.32 -14.18 -3.07
N ASP A 284 22.53 -14.97 -2.02
CA ASP A 284 23.43 -16.15 -2.07
C ASP A 284 22.72 -17.47 -2.32
N ALA A 285 21.41 -17.53 -2.11
CA ALA A 285 20.50 -18.61 -2.47
C ALA A 285 19.06 -18.04 -2.59
N PRO A 286 18.12 -18.75 -3.23
CA PRO A 286 16.72 -18.31 -3.25
C PRO A 286 16.10 -18.40 -1.85
N LEU A 287 15.11 -17.54 -1.60
CA LEU A 287 14.29 -17.48 -0.38
C LEU A 287 15.09 -17.37 0.92
N THR A 288 16.23 -16.68 0.89
CA THR A 288 17.02 -16.35 2.09
C THR A 288 16.53 -15.09 2.79
N GLU A 289 15.97 -14.15 2.02
CA GLU A 289 15.39 -12.93 2.59
C GLU A 289 14.02 -13.23 3.22
N PRO A 290 13.80 -12.77 4.47
CA PRO A 290 12.61 -13.13 5.22
C PRO A 290 11.32 -12.57 4.57
N GLU A 291 11.40 -11.45 3.85
CA GLU A 291 10.29 -10.87 3.11
C GLU A 291 9.83 -11.77 1.95
N ALA A 292 10.78 -12.19 1.09
CA ALA A 292 10.50 -13.07 -0.04
C ALA A 292 10.02 -14.45 0.45
N LYS A 293 10.66 -14.98 1.51
CA LYS A 293 10.26 -16.23 2.14
C LYS A 293 8.84 -16.18 2.70
N ALA A 294 8.48 -15.12 3.41
CA ALA A 294 7.13 -14.97 3.96
C ALA A 294 6.07 -14.93 2.86
N LEU A 295 6.33 -14.24 1.75
CA LEU A 295 5.42 -14.22 0.60
C LEU A 295 5.30 -15.61 -0.05
N ALA A 296 6.41 -16.33 -0.23
CA ALA A 296 6.41 -17.68 -0.79
C ALA A 296 5.61 -18.67 0.09
N ASP A 297 5.88 -18.69 1.40
CA ASP A 297 5.18 -19.53 2.38
C ASP A 297 3.68 -19.23 2.38
N TYR A 298 3.31 -17.94 2.35
CA TYR A 298 1.92 -17.51 2.29
C TYR A 298 1.22 -17.95 1.01
N THR A 299 1.89 -17.86 -0.14
CA THR A 299 1.37 -18.32 -1.42
C THR A 299 1.15 -19.83 -1.45
N ILE A 300 2.08 -20.60 -0.91
CA ILE A 300 1.96 -22.06 -0.76
C ILE A 300 0.74 -22.40 0.10
N ALA A 301 0.63 -21.78 1.29
CA ALA A 301 -0.46 -22.04 2.23
C ALA A 301 -1.84 -21.62 1.68
N SER A 302 -1.87 -20.58 0.87
CA SER A 302 -3.12 -19.95 0.42
C SER A 302 -3.66 -20.49 -0.90
N ASN A 303 -2.88 -21.23 -1.70
CA ASN A 303 -3.32 -21.88 -2.94
C ASN A 303 -4.07 -20.90 -3.88
N PHE A 304 -3.46 -19.75 -4.19
CA PHE A 304 -4.08 -18.71 -5.02
C PHE A 304 -4.37 -19.17 -6.45
N GLN A 305 -5.50 -18.75 -7.02
CA GLN A 305 -5.88 -19.09 -8.41
C GLN A 305 -5.30 -18.12 -9.42
N MET A 306 -4.98 -16.90 -9.01
CA MET A 306 -4.34 -15.87 -9.82
C MET A 306 -3.53 -14.94 -8.92
N VAL A 307 -2.38 -14.47 -9.39
CA VAL A 307 -1.54 -13.49 -8.68
C VAL A 307 -1.26 -12.27 -9.54
N ILE A 308 -1.22 -11.10 -8.91
CA ILE A 308 -0.83 -9.82 -9.52
C ILE A 308 0.22 -9.16 -8.61
N ALA A 309 1.44 -9.00 -9.11
CA ALA A 309 2.50 -8.22 -8.47
C ALA A 309 2.52 -6.82 -9.07
N LEU A 310 2.26 -5.80 -8.25
CA LEU A 310 2.28 -4.41 -8.67
C LEU A 310 3.70 -3.85 -8.54
N HIS A 311 4.20 -3.28 -9.63
CA HIS A 311 5.51 -2.65 -9.77
C HIS A 311 5.37 -1.30 -10.45
N THR A 312 6.45 -0.54 -10.52
CA THR A 312 6.58 0.64 -11.38
C THR A 312 7.95 0.61 -12.05
N GLN A 313 8.14 0.95 -13.33
CA GLN A 313 7.23 1.68 -14.21
C GLN A 313 7.37 1.26 -15.68
N GLY A 314 6.33 1.51 -16.47
CA GLY A 314 6.34 1.21 -17.90
C GLY A 314 4.96 1.20 -18.57
N GLN A 315 3.88 1.11 -17.79
CA GLN A 315 2.52 0.82 -18.27
C GLN A 315 2.47 -0.51 -19.04
N GLU A 316 3.04 -1.55 -18.45
CA GLU A 316 3.22 -2.87 -19.06
C GLU A 316 2.60 -3.99 -18.22
N ILE A 317 2.19 -5.05 -18.89
CA ILE A 317 1.63 -6.26 -18.30
C ILE A 317 2.49 -7.44 -18.75
N TYR A 318 3.30 -7.98 -17.84
CA TYR A 318 4.06 -9.21 -18.07
C TYR A 318 3.29 -10.41 -17.53
N TYR A 319 3.10 -11.43 -18.36
CA TYR A 319 2.21 -12.56 -18.03
C TYR A 319 2.71 -13.94 -18.51
N THR A 320 3.87 -13.97 -19.17
CA THR A 320 4.48 -15.21 -19.71
C THR A 320 5.67 -15.63 -18.86
N TYR A 321 6.00 -16.92 -18.86
CA TYR A 321 7.24 -17.43 -18.29
C TYR A 321 7.63 -18.76 -18.93
N ARG A 322 8.67 -18.76 -19.78
CA ARG A 322 9.26 -19.96 -20.43
C ARG A 322 8.23 -20.93 -21.06
N GLY A 323 7.10 -20.43 -21.55
CA GLY A 323 6.01 -21.24 -22.11
C GLY A 323 5.28 -22.10 -21.07
N LEU A 324 5.43 -21.76 -19.78
CA LEU A 324 4.82 -22.45 -18.65
C LEU A 324 3.51 -21.79 -18.21
N GLU A 325 3.23 -20.58 -18.68
CA GLU A 325 1.98 -19.88 -18.45
C GLU A 325 0.80 -20.66 -19.03
N PRO A 326 -0.36 -20.68 -18.34
CA PRO A 326 -1.53 -21.33 -18.87
C PRO A 326 -2.12 -20.56 -20.06
N PRO A 327 -2.83 -21.22 -21.00
CA PRO A 327 -3.33 -20.59 -22.23
C PRO A 327 -4.23 -19.38 -21.99
N GLU A 328 -4.99 -19.36 -20.90
CA GLU A 328 -5.87 -18.24 -20.56
C GLU A 328 -5.12 -16.95 -20.15
N SER A 329 -3.82 -17.01 -19.83
CA SER A 329 -3.04 -15.84 -19.40
C SER A 329 -3.02 -14.73 -20.45
N ALA A 330 -2.95 -15.09 -21.74
CA ALA A 330 -2.99 -14.12 -22.83
C ALA A 330 -4.36 -13.39 -22.91
N GLN A 331 -5.46 -14.12 -22.75
CA GLN A 331 -6.81 -13.55 -22.74
C GLN A 331 -6.99 -12.60 -21.54
N TRP A 332 -6.47 -12.96 -20.37
CA TRP A 332 -6.44 -12.08 -19.21
C TRP A 332 -5.60 -10.83 -19.44
N ALA A 333 -4.41 -10.96 -20.01
CA ALA A 333 -3.55 -9.82 -20.32
C ALA A 333 -4.22 -8.85 -21.32
N GLU A 334 -4.94 -9.37 -22.32
CA GLU A 334 -5.73 -8.56 -23.24
C GLU A 334 -6.88 -7.84 -22.54
N ARG A 335 -7.63 -8.51 -21.66
CA ARG A 335 -8.69 -7.87 -20.84
C ARG A 335 -8.12 -6.75 -19.97
N PHE A 336 -6.99 -7.00 -19.30
CA PHE A 336 -6.30 -5.98 -18.50
C PHE A 336 -5.84 -4.80 -19.35
N ALA A 337 -5.30 -5.05 -20.54
CA ALA A 337 -4.91 -4.00 -21.47
C ALA A 337 -6.09 -3.15 -21.94
N GLN A 338 -7.25 -3.76 -22.21
CA GLN A 338 -8.45 -3.03 -22.64
C GLN A 338 -8.95 -2.04 -21.58
N VAL A 339 -8.90 -2.41 -20.30
CA VAL A 339 -9.44 -1.57 -19.21
C VAL A 339 -8.42 -0.56 -18.66
N SER A 340 -7.13 -0.84 -18.78
CA SER A 340 -6.04 0.01 -18.25
C SER A 340 -5.30 0.84 -19.31
N PHE A 341 -5.35 0.39 -20.57
CA PHE A 341 -4.49 0.82 -21.68
C PHE A 341 -3.00 0.45 -21.53
N TYR A 342 -2.67 -0.47 -20.62
CA TYR A 342 -1.30 -0.98 -20.50
C TYR A 342 -0.99 -1.97 -21.61
N ARG A 343 0.29 -2.07 -21.98
CA ARG A 343 0.76 -2.96 -23.04
C ARG A 343 1.03 -4.35 -22.50
N PRO A 344 0.37 -5.41 -23.01
CA PRO A 344 0.80 -6.78 -22.78
C PRO A 344 2.17 -7.01 -23.42
N VAL A 345 3.12 -7.54 -22.66
CA VAL A 345 4.45 -7.87 -23.15
C VAL A 345 4.66 -9.39 -23.07
N PRO A 346 4.60 -10.10 -24.22
CA PRO A 346 4.94 -11.51 -24.28
C PRO A 346 6.47 -11.68 -24.33
N ASN A 347 6.95 -12.88 -23.92
CA ASN A 347 8.32 -13.35 -24.16
C ASN A 347 9.40 -12.48 -23.52
N ILE A 348 9.42 -12.38 -22.20
CA ILE A 348 10.51 -11.71 -21.49
C ILE A 348 11.55 -12.71 -20.99
N GLU A 349 12.82 -12.36 -21.14
CA GLU A 349 13.92 -13.04 -20.47
C GLU A 349 14.07 -12.45 -19.06
N SER A 350 13.28 -12.98 -18.13
CA SER A 350 13.36 -12.72 -16.69
C SER A 350 13.17 -14.03 -15.97
N ASP A 351 13.87 -14.22 -14.87
CA ASP A 351 13.82 -15.39 -14.00
C ASP A 351 13.85 -14.90 -12.54
N ALA A 352 13.68 -15.80 -11.59
CA ALA A 352 13.69 -15.56 -10.15
C ALA A 352 12.63 -14.58 -9.58
N GLY A 353 11.76 -14.02 -10.43
CA GLY A 353 10.64 -13.18 -10.03
C GLY A 353 9.51 -13.95 -9.36
N TYR A 354 8.72 -13.25 -8.54
CA TYR A 354 7.54 -13.84 -7.89
C TYR A 354 6.54 -14.42 -8.90
N LYS A 355 6.28 -13.67 -9.98
CA LYS A 355 5.43 -14.10 -11.12
C LYS A 355 5.99 -15.38 -11.75
N ASP A 356 7.29 -15.41 -12.00
CA ASP A 356 7.97 -16.50 -12.68
C ASP A 356 7.84 -17.79 -11.89
N TRP A 357 8.16 -17.75 -10.59
CA TRP A 357 7.98 -18.87 -9.68
C TRP A 357 6.54 -19.33 -9.58
N PHE A 358 5.58 -18.40 -9.46
CA PHE A 358 4.18 -18.78 -9.38
C PHE A 358 3.70 -19.51 -10.65
N ILE A 359 4.07 -19.00 -11.83
CA ILE A 359 3.71 -19.64 -13.10
C ILE A 359 4.39 -21.01 -13.22
N GLN A 360 5.69 -21.11 -12.92
CA GLN A 360 6.46 -22.35 -12.98
C GLN A 360 5.84 -23.47 -12.13
N GLU A 361 5.58 -23.15 -10.86
CA GLU A 361 5.15 -24.11 -9.84
C GLU A 361 3.68 -24.50 -9.98
N TYR A 362 2.80 -23.50 -10.18
CA TYR A 362 1.35 -23.75 -10.08
C TYR A 362 0.66 -23.84 -11.43
N ARG A 363 1.30 -23.41 -12.53
CA ARG A 363 0.70 -23.37 -13.87
C ARG A 363 -0.61 -22.59 -13.90
N ARG A 364 -0.62 -21.45 -13.21
CA ARG A 364 -1.77 -20.57 -13.04
C ARG A 364 -1.45 -19.15 -13.51
N PRO A 365 -2.48 -18.33 -13.84
CA PRO A 365 -2.26 -16.98 -14.32
C PRO A 365 -1.52 -16.12 -13.28
N GLY A 366 -0.35 -15.60 -13.64
CA GLY A 366 0.46 -14.70 -12.83
C GLY A 366 0.85 -13.47 -13.65
N PHE A 367 0.79 -12.30 -13.04
CA PHE A 367 1.02 -11.03 -13.73
C PHE A 367 1.96 -10.13 -12.93
N THR A 368 2.86 -9.46 -13.64
CA THR A 368 3.57 -8.27 -13.14
C THR A 368 2.98 -7.08 -13.87
N ILE A 369 2.53 -6.09 -13.11
CA ILE A 369 1.92 -4.86 -13.62
C ILE A 369 2.87 -3.71 -13.33
N GLU A 370 3.55 -3.21 -14.37
CA GLU A 370 4.43 -2.05 -14.28
C GLU A 370 3.61 -0.78 -14.47
N SER A 371 3.31 -0.08 -13.39
CA SER A 371 2.43 1.09 -13.40
C SER A 371 3.17 2.41 -13.60
N GLY A 372 2.47 3.40 -14.16
CA GLY A 372 3.01 4.75 -14.33
C GLY A 372 4.19 4.84 -15.30
N LEU A 373 4.77 6.04 -15.43
CA LEU A 373 5.84 6.35 -16.37
C LEU A 373 6.91 7.23 -15.72
N GLY A 374 8.16 7.11 -16.18
CA GLY A 374 9.27 7.96 -15.74
C GLY A 374 10.37 7.18 -15.02
N VAL A 375 10.85 7.73 -13.90
CA VAL A 375 11.94 7.16 -13.11
C VAL A 375 11.49 7.06 -11.66
N ASN A 376 11.62 5.88 -11.06
CA ASN A 376 11.33 5.67 -9.65
C ASN A 376 12.24 6.53 -8.74
N PRO A 377 11.71 7.04 -7.62
CA PRO A 377 10.32 6.91 -7.16
C PRO A 377 9.39 7.78 -7.99
N LEU A 378 8.27 7.20 -8.46
CA LEU A 378 7.31 7.97 -9.23
C LEU A 378 6.69 9.09 -8.37
N PRO A 379 6.48 10.29 -8.92
CA PRO A 379 5.87 11.38 -8.18
C PRO A 379 4.41 11.06 -7.82
N VAL A 380 3.99 11.48 -6.63
CA VAL A 380 2.61 11.31 -6.12
C VAL A 380 1.56 11.89 -7.06
N SER A 381 1.92 12.88 -7.88
CA SER A 381 1.02 13.43 -8.92
C SER A 381 0.53 12.39 -9.92
N GLN A 382 1.23 11.26 -10.11
CA GLN A 382 0.76 10.13 -10.93
C GLN A 382 -0.24 9.22 -10.22
N PHE A 383 -0.38 9.32 -8.89
CA PHE A 383 -1.26 8.46 -8.10
C PHE A 383 -2.67 8.37 -8.69
N PRO A 384 -3.39 9.46 -9.04
CA PRO A 384 -4.78 9.35 -9.47
C PRO A 384 -4.96 8.49 -10.73
N GLU A 385 -4.02 8.61 -11.67
CA GLU A 385 -4.08 7.85 -12.92
C GLU A 385 -3.65 6.39 -12.72
N ILE A 386 -2.57 6.15 -11.96
CA ILE A 386 -2.16 4.79 -11.59
C ILE A 386 -3.30 4.10 -10.83
N TYR A 387 -3.90 4.78 -9.85
CA TYR A 387 -5.02 4.26 -9.08
C TYR A 387 -6.19 3.87 -9.97
N ARG A 388 -6.56 4.75 -10.91
CA ARG A 388 -7.63 4.46 -11.88
C ARG A 388 -7.31 3.19 -12.66
N GLN A 389 -6.13 3.09 -13.26
CA GLN A 389 -5.73 1.98 -14.13
C GLN A 389 -5.61 0.65 -13.37
N VAL A 390 -4.94 0.64 -12.21
CA VAL A 390 -4.77 -0.55 -11.38
C VAL A 390 -6.11 -1.03 -10.82
N SER A 391 -6.99 -0.10 -10.41
CA SER A 391 -8.33 -0.46 -9.94
C SER A 391 -9.12 -1.20 -11.02
N GLU A 392 -9.08 -0.72 -12.27
CA GLU A 392 -9.74 -1.40 -13.38
C GLU A 392 -9.19 -2.82 -13.60
N ILE A 393 -7.87 -3.01 -13.56
CA ILE A 393 -7.22 -4.34 -13.70
C ILE A 393 -7.66 -5.30 -12.61
N VAL A 394 -7.56 -4.88 -11.34
CA VAL A 394 -7.88 -5.77 -10.21
C VAL A 394 -9.37 -6.08 -10.17
N LEU A 395 -10.23 -5.12 -10.49
CA LEU A 395 -11.67 -5.37 -10.57
C LEU A 395 -12.01 -6.31 -11.73
N GLU A 396 -11.33 -6.19 -12.87
CA GLU A 396 -11.44 -7.14 -13.99
C GLU A 396 -11.01 -8.56 -13.56
N ALA A 397 -9.93 -8.68 -12.79
CA ALA A 397 -9.44 -9.96 -12.28
C ALA A 397 -10.40 -10.63 -11.27
N LEU A 398 -11.28 -9.85 -10.62
CA LEU A 398 -12.37 -10.35 -9.78
C LEU A 398 -13.55 -10.87 -10.61
N GLU A 399 -13.73 -10.38 -11.84
CA GLU A 399 -14.77 -10.82 -12.78
C GLU A 399 -14.37 -12.14 -13.43
N SER A 400 -14.84 -13.23 -12.81
CA SER A 400 -14.74 -14.60 -13.35
C SER A 400 -15.55 -14.79 -14.62
#